data_AF-A0A6L2PZD6-F1
#
_entry.id   AF-A0A6L2PZD6-F1
#
_cell.length_a   1.000
_cell.length_b   1.000
_cell.length_c   1.000
_cell.angle_alpha   90.00
_cell.angle_beta   90.00
_cell.angle_gamma   90.00
#
_symmetry.space_group_name_H-M   'P 1'
#
loop_
_entity.id
_entity.type
_entity.pdbx_description
1 polymer ?
#
loop_
_entity_poly.entity_id
_entity_poly.type
_entity_poly.pdbx_seq_one_letter_code
_entity_poly.pdbx_strand_id
1 'polypeptide(L)'
;GGYPAKLKKVLIVTAPLWFKAPFKILRLFVREKLRDRVFTVSVPQLTLHIPRESLPTRLGGELTVDHASWLLHCLKSVMNRHGDLCDLASPLGSGAVMDSALIPTNTATTTMPNGSAINLEQVCMEILNFYYCFIGASSPAPPASSASSGFSDDDSLHCDLGHGMSVEQFVESVRSRGRAGLEQDYAEIRARPLDGSFNHARLRANLPKNRYTDVLCYDHSRVLLSQIDGDPSSDYINANFVDGYKQKNAFISTQGPLPKTSSDFWRMVWEQQVLVVVMTTRVVERGRTKCGQYWEAEEGGVAAYGGFRVTTASVEQHADYIVTALHLANLKTDEWREVSHYQFTSWPDYGVPHSALAMLDFLDRVRQQQSKMVMTLGDTWAGHPRGPPIVVHCSAGIGRTGKICKYLVKDLFFSGTFCTLDICISRLEDVGTVDVRGTVERIRSQRAYSIQMPEQYVFCHLALIEYALSKQLIPHVDLAGFENLADDESE
;
A
#
# COMPACT_ATOMS: atom_id res chain seq x y z
N GLY A 1 -18.14 -7.64 15.94
CA GLY A 1 -17.49 -7.90 17.25
C GLY A 1 -18.02 -6.92 18.27
N GLY A 2 -18.39 -7.37 19.47
CA GLY A 2 -18.87 -6.48 20.53
C GLY A 2 -17.72 -5.75 21.22
N TYR A 3 -17.85 -4.44 21.41
CA TYR A 3 -16.90 -3.59 22.14
C TYR A 3 -16.69 -4.09 23.59
N PRO A 4 -15.48 -3.94 24.18
CA PRO A 4 -15.09 -4.55 25.46
C PRO A 4 -15.66 -3.86 26.71
N ALA A 5 -16.84 -3.24 26.64
CA ALA A 5 -17.45 -2.56 27.79
C ALA A 5 -17.96 -3.52 28.89
N LYS A 6 -18.03 -4.83 28.64
CA LYS A 6 -18.64 -5.83 29.54
C LYS A 6 -17.71 -6.97 30.01
N LEU A 7 -16.40 -6.93 29.73
CA LEU A 7 -15.50 -8.07 30.03
C LEU A 7 -15.15 -8.18 31.52
N LYS A 8 -15.86 -9.02 32.29
CA LYS A 8 -15.68 -9.16 33.75
C LYS A 8 -14.25 -9.54 34.16
N LYS A 9 -13.51 -10.27 33.33
CA LYS A 9 -12.14 -10.73 33.58
C LYS A 9 -11.36 -10.80 32.27
N VAL A 10 -10.10 -10.35 32.29
CA VAL A 10 -9.17 -10.32 31.16
C VAL A 10 -7.91 -11.07 31.60
N LEU A 11 -7.50 -12.07 30.82
CA LEU A 11 -6.33 -12.90 31.10
C LEU A 11 -5.27 -12.65 30.01
N ILE A 12 -4.09 -12.22 30.41
CA ILE A 12 -2.91 -12.07 29.56
C ILE A 12 -2.05 -13.32 29.76
N VAL A 13 -2.09 -14.21 28.77
CA VAL A 13 -1.38 -15.51 28.84
C VAL A 13 0.03 -15.34 28.31
N THR A 14 1.04 -15.82 29.06
CA THR A 14 2.45 -15.85 28.63
C THR A 14 3.01 -14.49 28.19
N ALA A 15 2.75 -13.44 28.99
CA ALA A 15 3.33 -12.13 28.73
C ALA A 15 4.87 -12.18 28.64
N PRO A 16 5.48 -11.63 27.58
CA PRO A 16 6.93 -11.61 27.42
C PRO A 16 7.61 -10.72 28.49
N LEU A 17 8.90 -10.93 28.74
CA LEU A 17 9.64 -10.22 29.80
C LEU A 17 9.59 -8.69 29.64
N TRP A 18 9.71 -8.22 28.39
CA TRP A 18 9.61 -6.79 28.05
C TRP A 18 8.22 -6.21 28.32
N PHE A 19 7.17 -7.02 28.43
CA PHE A 19 5.82 -6.58 28.79
C PHE A 19 5.64 -6.48 30.31
N LYS A 20 6.23 -7.40 31.08
CA LYS A 20 5.97 -7.52 32.52
C LYS A 20 6.43 -6.32 33.33
N ALA A 21 7.59 -5.73 33.03
CA ALA A 21 8.13 -4.59 33.78
C ALA A 21 7.36 -3.28 33.49
N PRO A 22 7.13 -2.89 32.22
CA PRO A 22 6.30 -1.74 31.90
C PRO A 22 4.86 -1.90 32.36
N PHE A 23 4.26 -3.09 32.25
CA PHE A 23 2.89 -3.32 32.69
C PHE A 23 2.72 -3.12 34.21
N LYS A 24 3.71 -3.49 35.03
CA LYS A 24 3.68 -3.21 36.48
C LYS A 24 3.65 -1.72 36.79
N ILE A 25 4.40 -0.92 36.02
CA ILE A 25 4.45 0.54 36.16
C ILE A 25 3.13 1.15 35.68
N LEU A 26 2.67 0.78 34.48
CA LEU A 26 1.39 1.23 33.92
C LEU A 26 0.21 0.89 34.82
N ARG A 27 0.24 -0.27 35.50
CA ARG A 27 -0.82 -0.70 36.43
C ARG A 27 -1.04 0.30 37.58
N LEU A 28 -0.05 1.12 37.95
CA LEU A 28 -0.21 2.17 38.96
C LEU A 28 -1.08 3.33 38.47
N PHE A 29 -1.13 3.57 37.16
CA PHE A 29 -1.89 4.65 36.51
C PHE A 29 -3.25 4.21 35.97
N VAL A 30 -3.52 2.90 35.94
CA VAL A 30 -4.81 2.33 35.52
C VAL A 30 -5.86 2.54 36.63
N ARG A 31 -7.12 2.83 36.27
CA ARG A 31 -8.22 2.96 37.26
C ARG A 31 -8.39 1.65 38.05
N GLU A 32 -8.60 1.74 39.35
CA GLU A 32 -8.67 0.62 40.30
C GLU A 32 -9.58 -0.54 39.81
N LYS A 33 -10.80 -0.23 39.36
CA LYS A 33 -11.75 -1.20 38.78
C LYS A 33 -11.21 -2.03 37.61
N LEU A 34 -10.21 -1.53 36.88
CA LEU A 34 -9.61 -2.20 35.73
C LEU A 34 -8.37 -3.01 36.16
N ARG A 35 -7.68 -2.61 37.23
CA ARG A 35 -6.57 -3.38 37.83
C ARG A 35 -7.03 -4.73 38.40
N ASP A 36 -8.24 -4.80 38.92
CA ASP A 36 -8.80 -6.02 39.53
C ASP A 36 -9.35 -7.03 38.51
N ARG A 37 -9.44 -6.62 37.24
CA ARG A 37 -10.02 -7.43 36.17
C ARG A 37 -8.97 -8.02 35.24
N VAL A 38 -7.74 -7.48 35.23
CA VAL A 38 -6.66 -7.92 34.34
C VAL A 38 -5.64 -8.76 35.11
N PHE A 39 -5.44 -10.01 34.67
CA PHE A 39 -4.52 -10.96 35.28
C PHE A 39 -3.49 -11.41 34.27
N THR A 40 -2.22 -11.51 34.68
CA THR A 40 -1.16 -12.11 33.87
C THR A 40 -0.92 -13.52 34.37
N VAL A 41 -1.06 -14.51 33.49
CA VAL A 41 -1.03 -15.94 33.85
C VAL A 41 -0.13 -16.71 32.88
N SER A 42 0.50 -17.78 33.33
CA SER A 42 1.19 -18.73 32.45
C SER A 42 0.18 -19.71 31.82
N VAL A 43 0.57 -20.40 30.74
CA VAL A 43 -0.27 -21.45 30.13
C VAL A 43 -0.69 -22.51 31.16
N PRO A 44 0.20 -23.02 32.05
CA PRO A 44 -0.22 -23.95 33.11
C PRO A 44 -1.22 -23.36 34.12
N GLN A 45 -1.19 -22.05 34.36
CA GLN A 45 -2.12 -21.37 35.26
C GLN A 45 -3.48 -21.05 34.60
N LEU A 46 -3.58 -21.17 33.28
CA LEU A 46 -4.80 -20.84 32.54
C LEU A 46 -5.97 -21.76 32.92
N THR A 47 -5.69 -23.02 33.20
CA THR A 47 -6.67 -24.03 33.61
C THR A 47 -7.27 -23.77 35.00
N LEU A 48 -6.64 -22.91 35.81
CA LEU A 48 -7.19 -22.42 37.09
C LEU A 48 -8.24 -21.31 36.89
N HIS A 49 -8.36 -20.79 35.68
CA HIS A 49 -9.26 -19.67 35.37
C HIS A 49 -10.30 -20.00 34.30
N ILE A 50 -10.04 -21.00 33.47
CA ILE A 50 -10.93 -21.45 32.40
C ILE A 50 -10.99 -22.99 32.46
N PRO A 51 -12.19 -23.60 32.44
CA PRO A 51 -12.35 -25.05 32.40
C PRO A 51 -11.57 -25.69 31.24
N ARG A 52 -10.97 -26.86 31.48
CA ARG A 52 -10.11 -27.54 30.49
C ARG A 52 -10.86 -27.93 29.22
N GLU A 53 -12.11 -28.34 29.35
CA GLU A 53 -13.04 -28.65 28.26
C GLU A 53 -13.33 -27.46 27.32
N SER A 54 -13.11 -26.22 27.78
CA SER A 54 -13.30 -25.00 26.97
C SER A 54 -12.02 -24.46 26.34
N LEU A 55 -10.87 -25.08 26.65
CA LEU A 55 -9.56 -24.64 26.20
C LEU A 55 -9.01 -25.58 25.11
N PRO A 56 -8.44 -25.04 24.02
CA PRO A 56 -7.73 -25.86 23.04
C PRO A 56 -6.56 -26.62 23.67
N THR A 57 -6.21 -27.77 23.10
CA THR A 57 -5.08 -28.61 23.55
C THR A 57 -3.76 -27.85 23.64
N ARG A 58 -3.46 -26.97 22.68
CA ARG A 58 -2.28 -26.07 22.68
C ARG A 58 -2.19 -25.10 23.87
N LEU A 59 -3.30 -24.88 24.60
CA LEU A 59 -3.37 -24.05 25.81
C LEU A 59 -3.59 -24.90 27.08
N GLY A 60 -3.36 -26.21 27.03
CA GLY A 60 -3.47 -27.12 28.17
C GLY A 60 -4.88 -27.68 28.44
N GLY A 61 -5.82 -27.47 27.52
CA GLY A 61 -7.18 -27.98 27.62
C GLY A 61 -7.45 -29.25 26.81
N GLU A 62 -8.73 -29.60 26.70
CA GLU A 62 -9.24 -30.83 26.07
C GLU A 62 -10.14 -30.54 24.85
N LEU A 63 -10.33 -29.26 24.49
CA LEU A 63 -11.15 -28.87 23.36
C LEU A 63 -10.42 -29.17 22.05
N THR A 64 -10.91 -30.17 21.32
CA THR A 64 -10.49 -30.45 19.95
C THR A 64 -11.26 -29.53 19.00
N VAL A 65 -10.58 -28.53 18.44
CA VAL A 65 -11.21 -27.57 17.52
C VAL A 65 -11.21 -28.14 16.11
N ASP A 66 -12.34 -28.72 15.69
CA ASP A 66 -12.57 -29.08 14.29
C ASP A 66 -13.11 -27.87 13.52
N HIS A 67 -12.19 -27.18 12.86
CA HIS A 67 -12.51 -25.96 12.11
C HIS A 67 -13.46 -26.24 10.93
N ALA A 68 -13.34 -27.39 10.28
CA ALA A 68 -14.17 -27.73 9.12
C ALA A 68 -15.62 -27.97 9.54
N SER A 69 -15.85 -28.71 10.63
CA SER A 69 -17.19 -28.92 11.19
C SER A 69 -17.83 -27.63 11.70
N TRP A 70 -17.03 -26.71 12.28
CA TRP A 70 -17.52 -25.39 12.70
C TRP A 70 -17.97 -24.54 11.51
N LEU A 71 -17.20 -24.50 10.41
CA LEU A 71 -17.58 -23.80 9.18
C LEU A 71 -18.86 -24.38 8.56
N LEU A 72 -19.00 -25.71 8.55
CA LEU A 72 -20.22 -26.41 8.13
C LEU A 72 -21.44 -26.06 8.99
N HIS A 73 -21.25 -25.94 10.31
CA HIS A 73 -22.32 -25.51 11.22
C HIS A 73 -22.73 -24.05 10.98
N CYS A 74 -21.77 -23.15 10.76
CA CYS A 74 -22.04 -21.76 10.37
C CYS A 74 -22.86 -21.69 9.07
N LEU A 75 -22.50 -22.48 8.06
CA LEU A 75 -23.23 -22.57 6.80
C LEU A 75 -24.69 -23.01 7.00
N LYS A 76 -24.91 -24.12 7.74
CA LYS A 76 -26.27 -24.62 8.04
C LYS A 76 -27.11 -23.62 8.84
N SER A 77 -26.51 -22.93 9.80
CA SER A 77 -27.19 -21.91 10.60
C SER A 77 -27.62 -20.68 9.79
N VAL A 78 -26.88 -20.34 8.71
CA VAL A 78 -27.25 -19.25 7.79
C VAL A 78 -28.41 -19.68 6.89
N MET A 79 -28.35 -20.91 6.35
CA MET A 79 -29.41 -21.47 5.50
C MET A 79 -30.76 -21.58 6.24
N ASN A 80 -30.75 -22.06 7.49
CA ASN A 80 -31.97 -22.20 8.28
C ASN A 80 -32.65 -20.87 8.68
N ARG A 81 -31.95 -19.73 8.54
CA ARG A 81 -32.51 -18.41 8.89
C ARG A 81 -33.21 -17.70 7.72
N HIS A 82 -33.08 -18.19 6.50
CA HIS A 82 -33.55 -17.50 5.28
C HIS A 82 -34.44 -18.37 4.37
N GLY A 83 -34.99 -19.47 4.90
CA GLY A 83 -35.86 -20.39 4.16
C GLY A 83 -37.20 -19.82 3.66
N ASP A 84 -37.61 -18.63 4.12
CA ASP A 84 -38.94 -18.05 3.80
C ASP A 84 -38.93 -17.01 2.65
N LEU A 85 -37.83 -16.82 1.92
CA LEU A 85 -37.70 -15.74 0.91
C LEU A 85 -37.56 -16.23 -0.55
N CYS A 86 -37.62 -17.53 -0.82
CA CYS A 86 -37.40 -18.08 -2.17
C CYS A 86 -38.67 -18.31 -3.01
N ASP A 87 -39.87 -17.93 -2.56
CA ASP A 87 -41.12 -18.21 -3.28
C ASP A 87 -41.53 -17.16 -4.34
N LEU A 88 -40.68 -16.20 -4.70
CA LEU A 88 -41.01 -15.12 -5.64
C LEU A 88 -39.97 -14.93 -6.74
N ALA A 89 -39.78 -15.94 -7.60
CA ALA A 89 -39.31 -15.73 -8.97
C ALA A 89 -39.60 -16.94 -9.87
N SER A 90 -40.61 -16.81 -10.73
CA SER A 90 -40.77 -17.63 -11.95
C SER A 90 -40.42 -16.80 -13.19
N PRO A 91 -40.07 -17.43 -14.33
CA PRO A 91 -39.13 -16.88 -15.31
C PRO A 91 -39.80 -16.23 -16.53
N LEU A 92 -39.11 -15.25 -17.12
CA LEU A 92 -39.42 -14.71 -18.44
C LEU A 92 -38.15 -14.64 -19.31
N GLY A 93 -38.08 -15.55 -20.29
CA GLY A 93 -37.88 -15.24 -21.71
C GLY A 93 -36.52 -14.76 -22.23
N SER A 94 -35.69 -15.73 -22.64
CA SER A 94 -34.98 -15.85 -23.94
C SER A 94 -34.12 -14.71 -24.52
N GLY A 95 -32.85 -15.06 -24.79
CA GLY A 95 -32.25 -14.89 -26.12
C GLY A 95 -30.93 -14.11 -26.21
N ALA A 96 -29.80 -14.82 -26.30
CA ALA A 96 -28.76 -14.66 -27.34
C ALA A 96 -27.48 -15.42 -26.93
N VAL A 97 -27.06 -16.35 -27.79
CA VAL A 97 -25.87 -17.21 -27.67
C VAL A 97 -24.74 -16.58 -28.50
N MET A 98 -23.50 -16.59 -27.97
CA MET A 98 -22.31 -16.66 -28.81
C MET A 98 -21.20 -17.48 -28.13
N ASP A 99 -20.55 -18.30 -28.96
CA ASP A 99 -19.70 -19.46 -28.70
C ASP A 99 -18.48 -19.27 -27.78
N SER A 100 -18.22 -20.31 -26.98
CA SER A 100 -16.97 -20.54 -26.25
C SER A 100 -16.21 -21.73 -26.85
N ALA A 101 -15.01 -21.49 -27.37
CA ALA A 101 -14.07 -22.53 -27.78
C ALA A 101 -13.23 -23.03 -26.59
N LEU A 102 -13.52 -24.27 -26.18
CA LEU A 102 -12.64 -25.36 -25.72
C LEU A 102 -11.30 -25.02 -25.02
N ILE A 103 -11.23 -25.35 -23.72
CA ILE A 103 -9.99 -25.73 -23.02
C ILE A 103 -10.23 -27.14 -22.43
N PRO A 104 -9.34 -28.13 -22.60
CA PRO A 104 -9.56 -29.48 -22.08
C PRO A 104 -9.22 -29.57 -20.58
N THR A 105 -10.17 -30.10 -19.80
CA THR A 105 -10.04 -30.40 -18.37
C THR A 105 -9.61 -31.85 -18.15
N ASN A 106 -8.53 -32.08 -17.38
CA ASN A 106 -8.27 -33.37 -16.76
C ASN A 106 -9.19 -33.54 -15.54
N THR A 107 -10.15 -34.45 -15.65
CA THR A 107 -11.10 -34.84 -14.61
C THR A 107 -10.46 -35.81 -13.60
N ALA A 108 -10.58 -35.49 -12.31
CA ALA A 108 -10.49 -36.49 -11.24
C ALA A 108 -11.85 -36.56 -10.54
N THR A 109 -12.60 -37.63 -10.82
CA THR A 109 -13.91 -37.92 -10.23
C THR A 109 -13.72 -38.87 -9.06
N THR A 110 -14.27 -38.55 -7.88
CA THR A 110 -14.35 -39.48 -6.75
C THR A 110 -15.81 -39.72 -6.39
N THR A 111 -16.24 -40.98 -6.46
CA THR A 111 -17.62 -41.43 -6.19
C THR A 111 -17.78 -41.91 -4.75
N MET A 112 -18.91 -41.56 -4.12
CA MET A 112 -19.46 -42.22 -2.93
C MET A 112 -20.95 -42.53 -3.16
N PRO A 113 -21.51 -43.55 -2.50
CA PRO A 113 -22.76 -44.18 -2.90
C PRO A 113 -23.96 -43.49 -2.25
N ASN A 114 -24.62 -42.62 -3.01
CA ASN A 114 -26.08 -42.43 -3.02
C ASN A 114 -26.46 -41.36 -4.05
N GLY A 115 -26.58 -41.79 -5.31
CA GLY A 115 -27.71 -41.46 -6.20
C GLY A 115 -28.08 -40.01 -6.52
N SER A 116 -27.27 -39.00 -6.21
CA SER A 116 -27.48 -37.65 -6.73
C SER A 116 -26.14 -37.00 -7.08
N ALA A 117 -25.90 -36.82 -8.38
CA ALA A 117 -24.72 -36.13 -8.87
C ALA A 117 -24.87 -34.65 -8.55
N ILE A 118 -24.09 -34.15 -7.60
CA ILE A 118 -23.98 -32.71 -7.35
C ILE A 118 -23.00 -32.17 -8.40
N ASN A 119 -23.51 -31.37 -9.33
CA ASN A 119 -22.65 -30.65 -10.27
C ASN A 119 -21.94 -29.52 -9.51
N LEU A 120 -20.64 -29.71 -9.22
CA LEU A 120 -19.80 -28.74 -8.50
C LEU A 120 -19.71 -27.38 -9.21
N GLU A 121 -19.85 -27.31 -10.53
CA GLU A 121 -19.91 -26.04 -11.26
C GLU A 121 -21.22 -25.29 -10.98
N GLN A 122 -22.33 -26.01 -10.90
CA GLN A 122 -23.64 -25.41 -10.65
C GLN A 122 -23.77 -24.93 -9.20
N VAL A 123 -23.23 -25.69 -8.24
CA VAL A 123 -23.12 -25.26 -6.84
C VAL A 123 -22.15 -24.09 -6.68
N CYS A 124 -21.02 -24.07 -7.38
CA CYS A 124 -20.12 -22.92 -7.37
C CYS A 124 -20.77 -21.67 -7.96
N MET A 125 -21.56 -21.79 -9.03
CA MET A 125 -22.28 -20.68 -9.65
C MET A 125 -23.42 -20.15 -8.79
N GLU A 126 -24.15 -21.02 -8.08
CA GLU A 126 -25.17 -20.61 -7.11
C GLU A 126 -24.55 -19.97 -5.86
N ILE A 127 -23.40 -20.47 -5.38
CA ILE A 127 -22.62 -19.83 -4.32
C ILE A 127 -22.08 -18.47 -4.77
N LEU A 128 -21.59 -18.33 -6.01
CA LEU A 128 -21.13 -17.05 -6.55
C LEU A 128 -22.29 -16.05 -6.64
N ASN A 129 -23.44 -16.46 -7.17
CA ASN A 129 -24.62 -15.59 -7.31
C ASN A 129 -25.21 -15.20 -5.94
N PHE A 130 -25.22 -16.12 -4.96
CA PHE A 130 -25.59 -15.81 -3.58
C PHE A 130 -24.59 -14.85 -2.92
N TYR A 131 -23.29 -14.99 -3.19
CA TYR A 131 -22.24 -14.07 -2.73
C TYR A 131 -22.42 -12.66 -3.31
N TYR A 132 -22.82 -12.53 -4.58
CA TYR A 132 -23.09 -11.23 -5.21
C TYR A 132 -24.37 -10.55 -4.69
N CYS A 133 -25.39 -11.29 -4.28
CA CYS A 133 -26.58 -10.72 -3.63
C CYS A 133 -26.34 -10.28 -2.17
N PHE A 134 -25.36 -10.87 -1.45
CA PHE A 134 -25.12 -10.61 -0.02
C PHE A 134 -24.24 -9.37 0.27
N ILE A 135 -23.57 -8.77 -0.73
CA ILE A 135 -22.72 -7.56 -0.54
C ILE A 135 -23.55 -6.29 -0.23
N GLY A 136 -24.87 -6.40 -0.08
CA GLY A 136 -25.73 -5.35 0.48
C GLY A 136 -25.75 -5.26 2.01
N ALA A 137 -25.20 -6.24 2.74
CA ALA A 137 -25.20 -6.24 4.21
C ALA A 137 -23.90 -5.67 4.79
N SER A 138 -24.03 -4.49 5.38
CA SER A 138 -22.98 -3.71 6.05
C SER A 138 -22.12 -4.54 7.03
N SER A 139 -20.82 -4.62 6.72
CA SER A 139 -19.78 -5.08 7.63
C SER A 139 -19.48 -4.01 8.70
N PRO A 140 -19.06 -4.40 9.92
CA PRO A 140 -18.85 -3.47 11.01
C PRO A 140 -17.73 -2.47 10.69
N ALA A 141 -17.95 -1.22 11.09
CA ALA A 141 -17.03 -0.11 10.87
C ALA A 141 -15.60 -0.43 11.37
N PRO A 142 -14.55 -0.07 10.61
CA PRO A 142 -13.17 -0.15 11.07
C PRO A 142 -12.93 0.85 12.21
N PRO A 143 -11.94 0.60 13.09
CA PRO A 143 -11.62 1.53 14.17
C PRO A 143 -11.18 2.87 13.57
N ALA A 144 -11.62 3.96 14.19
CA ALA A 144 -11.16 5.31 13.88
C ALA A 144 -9.63 5.37 13.93
N SER A 145 -9.06 6.18 13.04
CA SER A 145 -7.64 6.54 12.93
C SER A 145 -7.06 6.86 14.31
N SER A 146 -6.57 5.84 15.00
CA SER A 146 -5.92 6.02 16.29
C SER A 146 -4.49 6.45 16.01
N ALA A 147 -4.24 7.74 16.22
CA ALA A 147 -2.93 8.25 16.62
C ALA A 147 -2.52 7.46 17.88
N SER A 148 -1.87 6.31 17.67
CA SER A 148 -1.27 5.51 18.72
C SER A 148 0.24 5.74 18.61
N SER A 149 0.78 6.42 19.61
CA SER A 149 2.19 6.74 19.84
C SER A 149 3.03 5.49 20.14
N GLY A 150 2.98 4.48 19.28
CA GLY A 150 3.59 3.18 19.50
C GLY A 150 4.04 2.50 18.23
N PHE A 151 4.56 3.26 17.27
CA PHE A 151 5.30 2.68 16.15
C PHE A 151 6.77 2.59 16.57
N SER A 152 7.25 1.36 16.75
CA SER A 152 8.68 1.08 16.87
C SER A 152 9.32 1.16 15.49
N ASP A 153 10.62 1.48 15.40
CA ASP A 153 11.40 1.37 14.16
C ASP A 153 11.26 -0.04 13.52
N ASP A 154 10.98 -1.06 14.34
CA ASP A 154 10.72 -2.46 13.96
C ASP A 154 9.36 -2.72 13.27
N ASP A 155 8.44 -1.75 13.25
CA ASP A 155 7.12 -1.93 12.63
C ASP A 155 7.12 -1.71 11.10
N SER A 156 8.22 -1.17 10.56
CA SER A 156 8.42 -1.01 9.12
C SER A 156 8.86 -2.33 8.48
N LEU A 157 8.32 -2.65 7.30
CA LEU A 157 8.84 -3.76 6.49
C LEU A 157 10.31 -3.54 6.09
N HIS A 158 10.76 -2.28 6.04
CA HIS A 158 12.11 -1.87 5.66
C HIS A 158 12.99 -1.62 6.88
N CYS A 159 13.23 -2.66 7.67
CA CYS A 159 14.22 -2.69 8.73
C CYS A 159 15.51 -3.42 8.29
N ASP A 160 16.58 -3.33 9.09
CA ASP A 160 17.79 -4.08 8.82
C ASP A 160 17.64 -5.53 9.28
N LEU A 161 17.27 -6.41 8.34
CA LEU A 161 17.16 -7.85 8.57
C LEU A 161 18.51 -8.59 8.41
N GLY A 162 19.64 -7.88 8.28
CA GLY A 162 20.97 -8.50 8.09
C GLY A 162 21.22 -9.07 6.69
N HIS A 163 20.38 -8.72 5.71
CA HIS A 163 20.45 -9.22 4.33
C HIS A 163 20.97 -8.20 3.29
N GLY A 164 21.50 -7.06 3.73
CA GLY A 164 22.04 -6.02 2.84
C GLY A 164 23.49 -6.26 2.42
N MET A 165 23.88 -5.73 1.24
CA MET A 165 25.26 -5.74 0.75
C MET A 165 25.98 -4.46 1.13
N SER A 166 27.29 -4.51 1.42
CA SER A 166 28.10 -3.27 1.48
C SER A 166 28.09 -2.56 0.11
N VAL A 167 28.48 -1.29 0.06
CA VAL A 167 28.52 -0.55 -1.21
C VAL A 167 29.45 -1.22 -2.22
N GLU A 168 30.62 -1.71 -1.78
CA GLU A 168 31.59 -2.38 -2.63
C GLU A 168 31.03 -3.71 -3.17
N GLN A 169 30.40 -4.50 -2.30
CA GLN A 169 29.73 -5.75 -2.70
C GLN A 169 28.59 -5.49 -3.67
N PHE A 170 27.84 -4.41 -3.44
CA PHE A 170 26.74 -3.99 -4.31
C PHE A 170 27.25 -3.59 -5.71
N VAL A 171 28.29 -2.77 -5.80
CA VAL A 171 28.92 -2.37 -7.06
C VAL A 171 29.44 -3.60 -7.82
N GLU A 172 30.13 -4.52 -7.13
CA GLU A 172 30.62 -5.76 -7.74
C GLU A 172 29.46 -6.64 -8.23
N SER A 173 28.37 -6.74 -7.46
CA SER A 173 27.18 -7.48 -7.89
C SER A 173 26.52 -6.85 -9.11
N VAL A 174 26.48 -5.52 -9.21
CA VAL A 174 25.89 -4.83 -10.37
C VAL A 174 26.77 -5.04 -11.60
N ARG A 175 28.10 -4.95 -11.45
CA ARG A 175 29.06 -5.18 -12.53
C ARG A 175 28.99 -6.63 -13.04
N SER A 176 29.02 -7.61 -12.15
CA SER A 176 29.02 -9.04 -12.52
C SER A 176 27.71 -9.50 -13.17
N ARG A 177 26.57 -8.94 -12.77
CA ARG A 177 25.26 -9.23 -13.40
C ARG A 177 25.07 -8.53 -14.74
N GLY A 178 25.64 -7.32 -14.88
CA GLY A 178 25.37 -6.44 -16.01
C GLY A 178 23.88 -6.10 -16.16
N ARG A 179 23.55 -5.46 -17.28
CA ARG A 179 22.17 -5.08 -17.59
C ARG A 179 21.24 -6.30 -17.68
N ALA A 180 21.62 -7.31 -18.45
CA ALA A 180 20.79 -8.49 -18.69
C ALA A 180 20.44 -9.24 -17.38
N GLY A 181 21.41 -9.40 -16.48
CA GLY A 181 21.18 -10.03 -15.18
C GLY A 181 20.23 -9.23 -14.29
N LEU A 182 20.33 -7.90 -14.28
CA LEU A 182 19.39 -7.04 -13.54
C LEU A 182 17.98 -7.06 -14.16
N GLU A 183 17.86 -7.12 -15.48
CA GLU A 183 16.57 -7.28 -16.16
C GLU A 183 15.95 -8.65 -15.86
N GLN A 184 16.76 -9.70 -15.75
CA GLN A 184 16.33 -11.03 -15.31
C GLN A 184 15.87 -11.03 -13.85
N ASP A 185 16.62 -10.40 -12.93
CA ASP A 185 16.21 -10.22 -11.53
C ASP A 185 14.82 -9.55 -11.45
N TYR A 186 14.62 -8.49 -12.24
CA TYR A 186 13.32 -7.82 -12.30
C TYR A 186 12.22 -8.72 -12.91
N ALA A 187 12.54 -9.52 -13.93
CA ALA A 187 11.59 -10.46 -14.51
C ALA A 187 11.09 -11.48 -13.47
N GLU A 188 11.96 -11.96 -12.58
CA GLU A 188 11.58 -12.82 -11.46
C GLU A 188 10.65 -12.12 -10.47
N ILE A 189 10.97 -10.89 -10.06
CA ILE A 189 10.12 -10.08 -9.17
C ILE A 189 8.72 -9.89 -9.80
N ARG A 190 8.68 -9.63 -11.11
CA ARG A 190 7.44 -9.43 -11.86
C ARG A 190 6.63 -10.72 -12.02
N ALA A 191 7.29 -11.87 -12.11
CA ALA A 191 6.64 -13.17 -12.25
C ALA A 191 5.97 -13.66 -10.95
N ARG A 192 6.35 -13.10 -9.79
CA ARG A 192 5.74 -13.47 -8.51
C ARG A 192 4.24 -13.09 -8.48
N PRO A 193 3.40 -13.96 -7.89
CA PRO A 193 1.99 -13.65 -7.70
C PRO A 193 1.82 -12.47 -6.74
N LEU A 194 0.66 -11.83 -6.83
CA LEU A 194 0.30 -10.71 -5.97
C LEU A 194 -0.34 -11.25 -4.68
N ASP A 195 0.23 -10.91 -3.54
CA ASP A 195 -0.21 -11.43 -2.23
C ASP A 195 -1.25 -10.51 -1.55
N GLY A 196 -2.31 -10.14 -2.28
CA GLY A 196 -3.38 -9.27 -1.74
C GLY A 196 -4.62 -9.20 -2.63
N SER A 197 -5.71 -8.65 -2.08
CA SER A 197 -6.99 -8.50 -2.78
C SER A 197 -7.24 -7.07 -3.29
N PHE A 198 -8.16 -6.95 -4.25
CA PHE A 198 -8.56 -5.68 -4.90
C PHE A 198 -10.08 -5.47 -4.85
N ASN A 199 -10.75 -6.04 -3.84
CA ASN A 199 -12.20 -6.13 -3.78
C ASN A 199 -12.84 -4.74 -3.75
N HIS A 200 -12.33 -3.81 -2.93
CA HIS A 200 -12.87 -2.45 -2.85
C HIS A 200 -12.64 -1.66 -4.13
N ALA A 201 -11.46 -1.82 -4.73
CA ALA A 201 -11.12 -1.16 -5.99
C ALA A 201 -12.00 -1.63 -7.16
N ARG A 202 -12.55 -2.84 -7.07
CA ARG A 202 -13.44 -3.46 -8.08
C ARG A 202 -14.93 -3.24 -7.83
N LEU A 203 -15.32 -2.65 -6.68
CA LEU A 203 -16.72 -2.31 -6.43
C LEU A 203 -17.25 -1.38 -7.51
N ARG A 204 -18.48 -1.61 -7.98
CA ARG A 204 -19.10 -0.85 -9.09
C ARG A 204 -19.07 0.67 -8.86
N ALA A 205 -19.26 1.12 -7.62
CA ALA A 205 -19.21 2.53 -7.25
C ALA A 205 -17.78 3.13 -7.29
N ASN A 206 -16.75 2.29 -7.12
CA ASN A 206 -15.35 2.70 -7.07
C ASN A 206 -14.63 2.58 -8.42
N LEU A 207 -15.14 1.77 -9.36
CA LEU A 207 -14.57 1.65 -10.71
C LEU A 207 -14.31 3.00 -11.38
N PRO A 208 -15.23 3.99 -11.33
CA PRO A 208 -14.97 5.28 -11.95
C PRO A 208 -13.82 6.04 -11.27
N LYS A 209 -13.54 5.81 -9.98
CA LYS A 209 -12.49 6.50 -9.21
C LYS A 209 -11.07 6.02 -9.58
N ASN A 210 -10.93 4.94 -10.36
CA ASN A 210 -9.65 4.46 -10.88
C ASN A 210 -9.33 5.10 -12.22
N ARG A 211 -8.12 5.65 -12.37
CA ARG A 211 -7.65 6.20 -13.66
C ARG A 211 -7.45 5.11 -14.70
N TYR A 212 -6.99 3.94 -14.28
CA TYR A 212 -6.83 2.78 -15.14
C TYR A 212 -7.44 1.54 -14.50
N THR A 213 -8.08 0.71 -15.34
CA THR A 213 -8.80 -0.50 -14.90
C THR A 213 -7.85 -1.65 -14.52
N ASP A 214 -6.64 -1.62 -15.05
CA ASP A 214 -5.54 -2.57 -14.80
C ASP A 214 -4.65 -2.18 -13.60
N VAL A 215 -4.93 -1.04 -12.97
CA VAL A 215 -4.09 -0.42 -11.92
C VAL A 215 -4.94 -0.14 -10.69
N LEU A 216 -5.01 -1.13 -9.80
CA LEU A 216 -5.86 -1.09 -8.61
C LEU A 216 -5.00 -1.04 -7.33
N CYS A 217 -5.52 -0.41 -6.29
CA CYS A 217 -4.89 -0.42 -4.97
C CYS A 217 -5.23 -1.70 -4.20
N TYR A 218 -4.27 -2.22 -3.43
CA TYR A 218 -4.53 -3.34 -2.52
C TYR A 218 -5.51 -2.97 -1.41
N ASP A 219 -6.33 -3.92 -0.98
CA ASP A 219 -7.28 -3.72 0.12
C ASP A 219 -6.60 -3.52 1.49
N HIS A 220 -5.54 -4.28 1.79
CA HIS A 220 -4.94 -4.31 3.15
C HIS A 220 -4.15 -3.06 3.51
N SER A 221 -3.62 -2.36 2.51
CA SER A 221 -2.78 -1.17 2.66
C SER A 221 -3.44 0.09 2.09
N ARG A 222 -4.71 0.04 1.65
CA ARG A 222 -5.38 1.22 1.05
C ARG A 222 -5.52 2.34 2.07
N VAL A 223 -5.44 3.58 1.58
CA VAL A 223 -5.85 4.73 2.39
C VAL A 223 -7.38 4.76 2.45
N LEU A 224 -7.90 4.83 3.67
CA LEU A 224 -9.33 4.94 3.98
C LEU A 224 -9.67 6.40 4.24
N LEU A 225 -10.59 6.95 3.47
CA LEU A 225 -11.14 8.28 3.76
C LEU A 225 -12.30 8.17 4.75
N SER A 226 -12.47 9.21 5.56
CA SER A 226 -13.64 9.31 6.44
C SER A 226 -14.92 9.31 5.62
N GLN A 227 -15.87 8.43 5.96
CA GLN A 227 -17.12 8.31 5.20
C GLN A 227 -17.95 9.60 5.27
N ILE A 228 -18.52 9.98 4.13
CA ILE A 228 -19.48 11.07 3.98
C ILE A 228 -20.89 10.49 4.12
N ASP A 229 -21.71 11.14 4.95
CA ASP A 229 -23.10 10.76 5.15
C ASP A 229 -23.85 10.65 3.81
N GLY A 230 -24.52 9.51 3.60
CA GLY A 230 -25.26 9.23 2.38
C GLY A 230 -24.45 8.66 1.20
N ASP A 231 -23.12 8.54 1.31
CA ASP A 231 -22.29 7.85 0.31
C ASP A 231 -21.41 6.76 0.96
N PRO A 232 -21.84 5.48 0.97
CA PRO A 232 -21.06 4.39 1.55
C PRO A 232 -19.78 4.07 0.77
N SER A 233 -19.61 4.60 -0.45
CA SER A 233 -18.42 4.41 -1.29
C SER A 233 -17.41 5.55 -1.17
N SER A 234 -17.70 6.55 -0.33
CA SER A 234 -16.89 7.75 -0.14
C SER A 234 -15.57 7.50 0.61
N ASP A 235 -15.36 6.30 1.16
CA ASP A 235 -14.12 5.90 1.84
C ASP A 235 -12.99 5.53 0.87
N TYR A 236 -13.32 5.34 -0.42
CA TYR A 236 -12.38 4.84 -1.41
C TYR A 236 -11.64 5.94 -2.14
N ILE A 237 -10.31 5.81 -2.15
CA ILE A 237 -9.37 6.48 -3.04
C ILE A 237 -8.32 5.46 -3.49
N ASN A 238 -7.86 5.53 -4.75
CA ASN A 238 -6.80 4.66 -5.24
C ASN A 238 -5.44 5.14 -4.72
N ALA A 239 -5.14 4.78 -3.48
CA ALA A 239 -3.91 5.10 -2.77
C ALA A 239 -3.57 3.98 -1.80
N ASN A 240 -2.28 3.66 -1.64
CA ASN A 240 -1.82 2.75 -0.58
C ASN A 240 -0.77 3.45 0.29
N PHE A 241 -0.77 3.15 1.58
CA PHE A 241 0.37 3.42 2.44
C PHE A 241 1.55 2.54 2.02
N VAL A 242 2.74 3.13 2.04
CA VAL A 242 4.01 2.44 1.78
C VAL A 242 4.98 2.83 2.89
N ASP A 243 5.68 1.85 3.43
CA ASP A 243 6.67 2.05 4.47
C ASP A 243 7.94 2.65 3.88
N GLY A 244 8.64 3.43 4.69
CA GLY A 244 10.00 3.90 4.44
C GLY A 244 11.00 3.14 5.31
N TYR A 245 12.28 3.43 5.14
CA TYR A 245 13.33 2.85 5.97
C TYR A 245 13.10 3.18 7.45
N LYS A 246 12.88 2.15 8.29
CA LYS A 246 12.51 2.28 9.72
C LYS A 246 11.32 3.20 10.01
N GLN A 247 10.46 3.45 9.01
CA GLN A 247 9.33 4.38 9.13
C GLN A 247 8.08 3.76 8.55
N LYS A 248 7.15 3.31 9.39
CA LYS A 248 5.85 2.84 8.94
C LYS A 248 5.03 3.96 8.29
N ASN A 249 4.33 3.66 7.20
CA ASN A 249 3.52 4.63 6.46
C ASN A 249 4.30 5.91 6.08
N ALA A 250 5.58 5.79 5.72
CA ALA A 250 6.39 6.96 5.33
C ALA A 250 5.84 7.67 4.08
N PHE A 251 5.12 6.93 3.23
CA PHE A 251 4.58 7.44 1.99
C PHE A 251 3.11 7.05 1.81
N ILE A 252 2.42 7.84 1.00
CA ILE A 252 1.17 7.45 0.35
C ILE A 252 1.42 7.43 -1.16
N SER A 253 1.42 6.24 -1.75
CA SER A 253 1.56 6.08 -3.20
C SER A 253 0.18 6.07 -3.85
N THR A 254 -0.09 7.03 -4.73
CA THR A 254 -1.42 7.21 -5.34
C THR A 254 -1.33 7.50 -6.85
N GLN A 255 -2.46 7.32 -7.55
CA GLN A 255 -2.59 7.72 -8.95
C GLN A 255 -2.66 9.26 -9.08
N GLY A 256 -2.37 9.79 -10.26
CA GLY A 256 -2.65 11.19 -10.58
C GLY A 256 -4.15 11.48 -10.45
N PRO A 257 -4.59 12.43 -9.60
CA PRO A 257 -5.99 12.70 -9.35
C PRO A 257 -6.79 12.90 -10.65
N LEU A 258 -7.97 12.29 -10.74
CA LEU A 258 -8.94 12.60 -11.79
C LEU A 258 -9.71 13.87 -11.40
N PRO A 259 -10.29 14.64 -12.34
CA PRO A 259 -11.10 15.80 -12.01
C PRO A 259 -12.17 15.51 -10.92
N LYS A 260 -12.79 14.34 -10.98
CA LYS A 260 -13.81 13.89 -10.00
C LYS A 260 -13.26 13.33 -8.69
N THR A 261 -11.96 13.05 -8.60
CA THR A 261 -11.31 12.55 -7.38
C THR A 261 -10.38 13.58 -6.76
N SER A 262 -10.32 14.81 -7.30
CA SER A 262 -9.50 15.89 -6.72
C SER A 262 -9.96 16.26 -5.31
N SER A 263 -11.28 16.24 -5.03
CA SER A 263 -11.81 16.43 -3.68
C SER A 263 -11.42 15.30 -2.73
N ASP A 264 -11.41 14.05 -3.20
CA ASP A 264 -10.95 12.90 -2.42
C ASP A 264 -9.46 12.99 -2.12
N PHE A 265 -8.66 13.46 -3.08
CA PHE A 265 -7.23 13.69 -2.91
C PHE A 265 -6.94 14.75 -1.83
N TRP A 266 -7.58 15.92 -1.89
CA TRP A 266 -7.37 16.95 -0.86
C TRP A 266 -7.91 16.56 0.51
N ARG A 267 -9.00 15.79 0.55
CA ARG A 267 -9.48 15.17 1.77
C ARG A 267 -8.44 14.20 2.36
N MET A 268 -7.81 13.37 1.53
CA MET A 268 -6.71 12.50 1.95
C MET A 268 -5.54 13.31 2.52
N VAL A 269 -5.08 14.34 1.82
CA VAL A 269 -3.99 15.23 2.25
C VAL A 269 -4.31 15.85 3.61
N TRP A 270 -5.54 16.32 3.80
CA TRP A 270 -5.99 16.88 5.07
C TRP A 270 -6.06 15.84 6.21
N GLU A 271 -6.74 14.72 5.98
CA GLU A 271 -6.95 13.68 7.00
C GLU A 271 -5.63 13.03 7.44
N GLN A 272 -4.68 12.86 6.53
CA GLN A 272 -3.37 12.27 6.79
C GLN A 272 -2.31 13.31 7.21
N GLN A 273 -2.71 14.57 7.41
CA GLN A 273 -1.85 15.68 7.82
C GLN A 273 -0.60 15.84 6.93
N VAL A 274 -0.74 15.56 5.64
CA VAL A 274 0.38 15.57 4.68
C VAL A 274 0.96 16.97 4.57
N LEU A 275 2.29 17.04 4.67
CA LEU A 275 3.05 18.29 4.54
C LEU A 275 3.63 18.45 3.14
N VAL A 276 4.04 17.35 2.52
CA VAL A 276 4.72 17.36 1.21
C VAL A 276 4.01 16.44 0.23
N VAL A 277 3.74 16.97 -0.96
CA VAL A 277 3.21 16.24 -2.12
C VAL A 277 4.28 16.21 -3.19
N VAL A 278 4.63 15.01 -3.67
CA VAL A 278 5.59 14.77 -4.75
C VAL A 278 4.82 14.32 -5.99
N MET A 279 4.77 15.19 -6.98
CA MET A 279 4.24 14.95 -8.30
C MET A 279 5.39 14.68 -9.26
N THR A 280 5.30 13.56 -9.95
CA THR A 280 6.39 13.12 -10.84
C THR A 280 5.95 13.07 -12.30
N THR A 281 4.89 13.80 -12.65
CA THR A 281 4.30 13.86 -14.00
C THR A 281 3.88 15.27 -14.37
N ARG A 282 3.74 15.55 -15.68
CA ARG A 282 2.97 16.70 -16.15
C ARG A 282 1.49 16.34 -16.23
N VAL A 283 0.61 17.33 -16.20
CA VAL A 283 -0.84 17.11 -16.35
C VAL A 283 -1.14 16.44 -17.70
N VAL A 284 -0.46 16.91 -18.75
CA VAL A 284 -0.53 16.36 -20.11
C VAL A 284 0.86 16.04 -20.61
N GLU A 285 1.03 14.83 -21.14
CA GLU A 285 2.25 14.38 -21.81
C GLU A 285 1.86 13.85 -23.17
N ARG A 286 2.46 14.40 -24.23
CA ARG A 286 2.21 13.97 -25.62
C ARG A 286 0.74 13.94 -25.99
N GLY A 287 -0.01 14.96 -25.56
CA GLY A 287 -1.45 15.07 -25.80
C GLY A 287 -2.32 14.11 -24.98
N ARG A 288 -1.76 13.41 -23.99
CA ARG A 288 -2.49 12.50 -23.10
C ARG A 288 -2.52 13.02 -21.68
N THR A 289 -3.70 13.08 -21.09
CA THR A 289 -3.89 13.43 -19.68
C THR A 289 -3.34 12.35 -18.76
N LYS A 290 -2.32 12.69 -17.97
CA LYS A 290 -1.70 11.83 -16.95
C LYS A 290 -2.20 12.16 -15.55
N CYS A 291 -2.49 13.43 -15.30
CA CYS A 291 -2.98 13.93 -14.04
C CYS A 291 -4.06 14.99 -14.32
N GLY A 292 -5.02 15.17 -13.41
CA GLY A 292 -5.87 16.37 -13.41
C GLY A 292 -5.12 17.56 -12.83
N GLN A 293 -5.52 18.77 -13.21
CA GLN A 293 -5.05 20.01 -12.59
C GLN A 293 -5.82 20.16 -11.25
N TYR A 294 -5.25 19.62 -10.17
CA TYR A 294 -5.88 19.59 -8.85
C TYR A 294 -5.42 20.73 -7.93
N TRP A 295 -4.69 21.71 -8.46
CA TRP A 295 -4.30 22.97 -7.82
C TRP A 295 -4.24 24.07 -8.89
N GLU A 296 -4.19 25.35 -8.52
CA GLU A 296 -3.97 26.42 -9.49
C GLU A 296 -2.47 26.61 -9.76
N ALA A 297 -2.07 26.66 -11.03
CA ALA A 297 -0.65 26.70 -11.40
C ALA A 297 -0.01 28.08 -11.17
N GLU A 298 -0.81 29.13 -11.05
CA GLU A 298 -0.36 30.51 -10.91
C GLU A 298 -0.45 30.97 -9.45
N GLU A 299 0.52 31.78 -9.04
CA GLU A 299 0.53 32.42 -7.72
C GLU A 299 -0.72 33.29 -7.53
N GLY A 300 -1.33 33.20 -6.35
CA GLY A 300 -2.61 33.83 -6.03
C GLY A 300 -3.83 33.07 -6.55
N GLY A 301 -3.64 32.02 -7.36
CA GLY A 301 -4.72 31.17 -7.83
C GLY A 301 -5.45 30.46 -6.69
N VAL A 302 -6.78 30.35 -6.80
CA VAL A 302 -7.64 29.72 -5.81
C VAL A 302 -8.60 28.74 -6.48
N ALA A 303 -8.64 27.51 -5.99
CA ALA A 303 -9.61 26.51 -6.41
C ALA A 303 -10.31 25.84 -5.21
N ALA A 304 -11.57 25.46 -5.41
CA ALA A 304 -12.35 24.73 -4.41
C ALA A 304 -12.55 23.27 -4.86
N TYR A 305 -12.30 22.35 -3.93
CA TYR A 305 -12.44 20.91 -4.15
C TYR A 305 -13.28 20.30 -3.04
N GLY A 306 -14.60 20.28 -3.23
CA GLY A 306 -15.54 19.86 -2.19
C GLY A 306 -15.48 20.78 -0.98
N GLY A 307 -15.19 20.22 0.20
CA GLY A 307 -15.09 20.98 1.47
C GLY A 307 -13.76 21.71 1.68
N PHE A 308 -12.88 21.73 0.69
CA PHE A 308 -11.54 22.31 0.80
C PHE A 308 -11.34 23.44 -0.21
N ARG A 309 -10.59 24.46 0.21
CA ARG A 309 -10.07 25.51 -0.67
C ARG A 309 -8.55 25.41 -0.70
N VAL A 310 -7.99 25.40 -1.91
CA VAL A 310 -6.56 25.35 -2.15
C VAL A 310 -6.15 26.67 -2.78
N THR A 311 -5.23 27.37 -2.12
CA THR A 311 -4.67 28.62 -2.62
C THR A 311 -3.20 28.42 -2.93
N THR A 312 -2.78 28.87 -4.10
CA THR A 312 -1.37 28.84 -4.51
C THR A 312 -0.69 30.08 -3.97
N ALA A 313 0.12 29.91 -2.92
CA ALA A 313 0.75 31.01 -2.20
C ALA A 313 2.02 31.51 -2.89
N SER A 314 2.81 30.61 -3.48
CA SER A 314 4.02 30.94 -4.24
C SER A 314 4.41 29.79 -5.18
N VAL A 315 5.13 30.12 -6.25
CA VAL A 315 5.65 29.15 -7.23
C VAL A 315 7.14 29.44 -7.49
N GLU A 316 8.00 28.48 -7.20
CA GLU A 316 9.44 28.53 -7.42
C GLU A 316 9.83 27.58 -8.56
N GLN A 317 10.35 28.14 -9.65
CA GLN A 317 10.82 27.38 -10.81
C GLN A 317 12.31 27.04 -10.63
N HIS A 318 12.64 25.75 -10.61
CA HIS A 318 14.02 25.27 -10.69
C HIS A 318 14.27 24.62 -12.07
N ALA A 319 15.52 24.20 -12.31
CA ALA A 319 15.92 23.57 -13.56
C ALA A 319 15.16 22.25 -13.80
N ASP A 320 15.09 21.40 -12.76
CA ASP A 320 14.57 20.04 -12.88
C ASP A 320 13.22 19.79 -12.21
N TYR A 321 12.73 20.77 -11.46
CA TYR A 321 11.48 20.68 -10.72
C TYR A 321 10.87 22.05 -10.46
N ILE A 322 9.60 22.05 -10.06
CA ILE A 322 8.85 23.23 -9.62
C ILE A 322 8.41 22.98 -8.18
N VAL A 323 8.55 23.98 -7.32
CA VAL A 323 8.03 23.94 -5.95
C VAL A 323 6.89 24.93 -5.85
N THR A 324 5.75 24.49 -5.31
CA THR A 324 4.57 25.32 -5.11
C THR A 324 4.16 25.26 -3.65
N ALA A 325 4.11 26.40 -2.97
CA ALA A 325 3.55 26.48 -1.63
C ALA A 325 2.02 26.61 -1.73
N LEU A 326 1.30 25.70 -1.08
CA LEU A 326 -0.16 25.64 -1.11
C LEU A 326 -0.73 25.88 0.29
N HIS A 327 -1.75 26.71 0.37
CA HIS A 327 -2.59 26.82 1.57
C HIS A 327 -3.86 26.01 1.37
N LEU A 328 -3.98 24.92 2.12
CA LEU A 328 -5.15 24.06 2.16
C LEU A 328 -6.04 24.47 3.33
N ALA A 329 -7.21 25.05 3.04
CA ALA A 329 -8.19 25.45 4.05
C ALA A 329 -9.38 24.49 4.07
N ASN A 330 -9.79 24.07 5.25
CA ASN A 330 -11.01 23.29 5.48
C ASN A 330 -12.18 24.24 5.72
N LEU A 331 -13.10 24.31 4.76
CA LEU A 331 -14.23 25.25 4.76
C LEU A 331 -15.29 24.95 5.83
N LYS A 332 -15.20 23.81 6.52
CA LYS A 332 -16.11 23.46 7.62
C LYS A 332 -15.57 23.90 8.98
N THR A 333 -14.25 23.90 9.15
CA THR A 333 -13.60 24.21 10.43
C THR A 333 -12.90 25.56 10.44
N ASP A 334 -12.76 26.20 9.28
CA ASP A 334 -11.96 27.41 9.05
C ASP A 334 -10.48 27.28 9.45
N GLU A 335 -10.01 26.05 9.64
CA GLU A 335 -8.59 25.74 9.82
C GLU A 335 -7.90 25.69 8.46
N TRP A 336 -6.62 26.08 8.42
CA TRP A 336 -5.80 25.96 7.24
C TRP A 336 -4.43 25.37 7.58
N ARG A 337 -3.78 24.78 6.57
CA ARG A 337 -2.46 24.18 6.66
C ARG A 337 -1.65 24.52 5.43
N GLU A 338 -0.35 24.64 5.61
CA GLU A 338 0.61 24.75 4.52
C GLU A 338 0.97 23.35 3.99
N VAL A 339 0.99 23.20 2.67
CA VAL A 339 1.41 22.00 1.95
C VAL A 339 2.42 22.40 0.89
N SER A 340 3.60 21.78 0.89
CA SER A 340 4.60 21.98 -0.15
C SER A 340 4.42 20.97 -1.27
N HIS A 341 4.17 21.45 -2.49
CA HIS A 341 4.00 20.62 -3.66
C HIS A 341 5.25 20.67 -4.54
N TYR A 342 5.84 19.51 -4.81
CA TYR A 342 7.05 19.34 -5.61
C TYR A 342 6.69 18.62 -6.91
N GLN A 343 6.87 19.29 -8.05
CA GLN A 343 6.67 18.69 -9.36
C GLN A 343 8.02 18.47 -10.06
N PHE A 344 8.43 17.21 -10.24
CA PHE A 344 9.62 16.90 -11.05
C PHE A 344 9.30 17.02 -12.55
N THR A 345 10.10 17.79 -13.29
CA THR A 345 9.81 18.19 -14.68
C THR A 345 10.81 17.65 -15.71
N SER A 346 11.97 17.16 -15.25
CA SER A 346 13.07 16.70 -16.11
C SER A 346 13.07 15.20 -16.40
N TRP A 347 12.02 14.46 -16.00
CA TRP A 347 11.95 13.06 -16.38
C TRP A 347 11.65 12.92 -17.88
N PRO A 348 12.44 12.15 -18.65
CA PRO A 348 12.21 11.97 -20.07
C PRO A 348 10.95 11.17 -20.36
N ASP A 349 10.16 11.61 -21.33
CA ASP A 349 8.95 10.89 -21.74
C ASP A 349 9.17 9.41 -22.15
N TYR A 350 10.39 9.04 -22.54
CA TYR A 350 10.80 7.65 -22.80
C TYR A 350 11.92 7.21 -21.87
N GLY A 351 11.72 6.05 -21.24
CA GLY A 351 12.77 5.38 -20.46
C GLY A 351 13.08 6.08 -19.14
N VAL A 352 14.36 6.16 -18.82
CA VAL A 352 14.90 6.70 -17.57
C VAL A 352 15.95 7.78 -17.90
N PRO A 353 16.20 8.75 -17.00
CA PRO A 353 17.29 9.70 -17.15
C PRO A 353 18.64 8.99 -17.33
N HIS A 354 19.52 9.58 -18.14
CA HIS A 354 20.90 9.09 -18.32
C HIS A 354 21.75 9.26 -17.06
N SER A 355 21.42 10.23 -16.20
CA SER A 355 22.04 10.46 -14.89
C SER A 355 20.95 10.63 -13.84
N ALA A 356 21.21 10.11 -12.65
CA ALA A 356 20.34 10.22 -11.50
C ALA A 356 20.52 11.52 -10.71
N LEU A 357 21.54 12.35 -10.98
CA LEU A 357 21.87 13.54 -10.17
C LEU A 357 20.67 14.46 -9.93
N ALA A 358 19.88 14.76 -10.98
CA ALA A 358 18.69 15.60 -10.85
C ALA A 358 17.63 14.97 -9.94
N MET A 359 17.45 13.65 -10.01
CA MET A 359 16.51 12.92 -9.15
C MET A 359 17.03 12.82 -7.70
N LEU A 360 18.34 12.67 -7.52
CA LEU A 360 18.98 12.62 -6.20
C LEU A 360 18.92 13.97 -5.49
N ASP A 361 19.21 15.08 -6.19
CA ASP A 361 19.03 16.43 -5.64
C ASP A 361 17.55 16.68 -5.33
N PHE A 362 16.63 16.35 -6.25
CA PHE A 362 15.19 16.47 -6.00
C PHE A 362 14.74 15.71 -4.74
N LEU A 363 15.20 14.48 -4.55
CA LEU A 363 14.90 13.66 -3.37
C LEU A 363 15.43 14.30 -2.08
N ASP A 364 16.67 14.77 -2.10
CA ASP A 364 17.29 15.47 -0.97
C ASP A 364 16.50 16.74 -0.61
N ARG A 365 16.08 17.54 -1.60
CA ARG A 365 15.24 18.73 -1.40
C ARG A 365 13.89 18.40 -0.77
N VAL A 366 13.22 17.36 -1.26
CA VAL A 366 11.95 16.88 -0.69
C VAL A 366 12.14 16.48 0.78
N ARG A 367 13.23 15.77 1.11
CA ARG A 367 13.50 15.33 2.49
C ARG A 367 13.86 16.49 3.42
N GLN A 368 14.65 17.45 2.95
CA GLN A 368 14.95 18.67 3.71
C GLN A 368 13.68 19.46 4.01
N GLN A 369 12.80 19.63 3.02
CA GLN A 369 11.54 20.35 3.23
C GLN A 369 10.60 19.60 4.17
N GLN A 370 10.44 18.28 4.02
CA GLN A 370 9.69 17.47 4.98
C GLN A 370 10.23 17.67 6.40
N SER A 371 11.55 17.56 6.61
CA SER A 371 12.17 17.75 7.92
C SER A 371 11.89 19.14 8.50
N LYS A 372 12.05 20.20 7.69
CA LYS A 372 11.76 21.58 8.07
C LYS A 372 10.30 21.78 8.49
N MET A 373 9.35 21.28 7.70
CA MET A 373 7.91 21.42 8.01
C MET A 373 7.53 20.62 9.27
N VAL A 374 8.12 19.44 9.47
CA VAL A 374 7.91 18.64 10.69
C VAL A 374 8.45 19.35 11.93
N MET A 375 9.64 19.95 11.85
CA MET A 375 10.17 20.77 12.95
C MET A 375 9.24 21.95 13.28
N THR A 376 8.60 22.52 12.26
CA THR A 376 7.64 23.64 12.42
C THR A 376 6.35 23.19 13.11
N LEU A 377 5.91 21.94 12.93
CA LEU A 377 4.77 21.38 13.65
C LEU A 377 5.03 21.29 15.16
N GLY A 378 6.28 21.05 15.57
CA GLY A 378 6.66 20.90 16.99
C GLY A 378 5.76 19.90 17.73
N ASP A 379 5.26 20.29 18.90
CA ASP A 379 4.43 19.45 19.77
C ASP A 379 3.05 19.10 19.19
N THR A 380 2.64 19.72 18.08
CA THR A 380 1.36 19.38 17.41
C THR A 380 1.45 18.07 16.61
N TRP A 381 2.66 17.56 16.38
CA TRP A 381 2.90 16.28 15.72
C TRP A 381 3.35 15.21 16.72
N ALA A 382 2.49 14.23 16.97
CA ALA A 382 2.76 13.10 17.88
C ALA A 382 3.11 11.79 17.14
N GLY A 383 3.33 11.84 15.82
CA GLY A 383 3.64 10.67 15.01
C GLY A 383 5.15 10.41 14.89
N HIS A 384 5.55 9.75 13.79
CA HIS A 384 6.95 9.39 13.57
C HIS A 384 7.86 10.63 13.50
N PRO A 385 9.11 10.63 14.03
CA PRO A 385 9.99 11.81 14.03
C PRO A 385 10.30 12.40 12.64
N ARG A 386 10.24 11.57 11.59
CA ARG A 386 10.36 11.98 10.17
C ARG A 386 9.06 12.57 9.58
N GLY A 387 8.03 12.75 10.39
CA GLY A 387 6.78 13.39 10.01
C GLY A 387 5.67 12.48 9.51
N PRO A 388 4.55 13.09 9.07
CA PRO A 388 3.45 12.42 8.39
C PRO A 388 3.87 11.86 7.03
N PRO A 389 3.05 11.00 6.41
CA PRO A 389 3.36 10.41 5.11
C PRO A 389 3.59 11.50 4.04
N ILE A 390 4.60 11.30 3.19
CA ILE A 390 4.77 12.07 1.96
C ILE A 390 3.85 11.47 0.89
N VAL A 391 2.98 12.27 0.29
CA VAL A 391 2.18 11.79 -0.85
C VAL A 391 3.07 11.76 -2.09
N VAL A 392 3.18 10.61 -2.75
CA VAL A 392 3.95 10.47 -3.99
C VAL A 392 3.02 9.96 -5.07
N HIS A 393 2.94 10.69 -6.19
CA HIS A 393 2.12 10.26 -7.32
C HIS A 393 2.78 10.52 -8.68
N CYS A 394 2.33 9.77 -9.66
CA CYS A 394 2.64 9.95 -11.08
C CYS A 394 1.32 9.96 -11.84
N SER A 395 1.20 9.19 -12.93
CA SER A 395 -0.07 8.92 -13.59
C SER A 395 -0.88 7.81 -12.88
N ALA A 396 -0.32 6.61 -12.72
CA ALA A 396 -1.04 5.46 -12.16
C ALA A 396 -0.63 5.09 -10.72
N GLY A 397 0.50 5.64 -10.25
CA GLY A 397 1.01 5.40 -8.90
C GLY A 397 1.63 4.02 -8.65
N ILE A 398 1.90 3.21 -9.70
CA ILE A 398 2.47 1.85 -9.59
C ILE A 398 3.31 1.42 -10.79
N GLY A 399 2.91 1.84 -11.99
CA GLY A 399 3.40 1.28 -13.24
C GLY A 399 2.61 0.06 -13.75
N ARG A 400 2.33 0.03 -15.06
CA ARG A 400 1.39 -0.81 -15.82
C ARG A 400 1.89 -2.18 -16.35
N THR A 401 1.02 -3.18 -16.33
CA THR A 401 1.16 -4.40 -17.13
C THR A 401 0.10 -4.43 -18.23
N GLY A 402 0.48 -4.84 -19.44
CA GLY A 402 -0.49 -5.12 -20.51
C GLY A 402 0.17 -5.59 -21.81
N LYS A 403 -0.15 -6.82 -22.24
CA LYS A 403 0.32 -7.47 -23.48
C LYS A 403 -0.29 -6.90 -24.78
N ILE A 404 -1.04 -5.79 -24.72
CA ILE A 404 -1.66 -5.16 -25.90
C ILE A 404 -1.41 -3.64 -25.80
N CYS A 405 -0.20 -3.23 -26.19
CA CYS A 405 0.19 -1.91 -26.71
C CYS A 405 1.69 -1.69 -26.46
N LYS A 406 2.54 -2.40 -27.22
CA LYS A 406 4.01 -2.21 -27.22
C LYS A 406 4.44 -0.77 -27.59
N TYR A 407 3.51 0.04 -28.11
CA TYR A 407 3.80 1.36 -28.68
C TYR A 407 3.11 2.56 -28.02
N LEU A 408 2.19 2.39 -27.05
CA LEU A 408 1.28 3.50 -26.72
C LEU A 408 1.36 4.12 -25.33
N VAL A 409 2.04 3.59 -24.30
CA VAL A 409 2.23 4.38 -23.06
C VAL A 409 3.52 3.94 -22.34
N LYS A 410 4.67 4.43 -22.80
CA LYS A 410 5.94 4.40 -22.03
C LYS A 410 6.06 5.55 -21.03
N ASP A 411 5.09 6.48 -21.03
CA ASP A 411 5.16 7.65 -20.16
C ASP A 411 4.62 7.32 -18.75
N LEU A 412 5.60 7.21 -17.85
CA LEU A 412 5.68 7.92 -16.57
C LEU A 412 5.22 7.23 -15.27
N PHE A 413 6.17 6.60 -14.57
CA PHE A 413 5.90 5.80 -13.37
C PHE A 413 7.03 5.87 -12.32
N PHE A 414 7.16 7.02 -11.64
CA PHE A 414 8.27 7.27 -10.69
C PHE A 414 7.97 7.06 -9.22
N SER A 415 6.72 6.86 -8.80
CA SER A 415 6.44 6.74 -7.37
C SER A 415 7.19 5.56 -6.73
N GLY A 416 7.25 4.42 -7.40
CA GLY A 416 8.05 3.28 -6.95
C GLY A 416 9.55 3.56 -6.97
N THR A 417 10.07 4.20 -8.01
CA THR A 417 11.51 4.54 -8.15
C THR A 417 11.94 5.52 -7.06
N PHE A 418 11.17 6.60 -6.85
CA PHE A 418 11.41 7.60 -5.82
C PHE A 418 11.46 6.95 -4.43
N CYS A 419 10.42 6.17 -4.06
CA CYS A 419 10.41 5.47 -2.77
C CYS A 419 11.55 4.46 -2.64
N THR A 420 11.91 3.73 -3.71
CA THR A 420 13.02 2.77 -3.68
C THR A 420 14.34 3.47 -3.41
N LEU A 421 14.64 4.54 -4.14
CA LEU A 421 15.85 5.33 -3.94
C LEU A 421 15.93 5.89 -2.53
N ASP A 422 14.84 6.48 -2.05
CA ASP A 422 14.79 7.07 -0.72
C ASP A 422 15.08 6.05 0.40
N ILE A 423 14.46 4.88 0.31
CA ILE A 423 14.62 3.80 1.29
C ILE A 423 16.04 3.25 1.24
N CYS A 424 16.57 2.97 0.05
CA CYS A 424 17.91 2.45 -0.12
C CYS A 424 18.99 3.45 0.30
N ILE A 425 18.83 4.74 -0.01
CA ILE A 425 19.73 5.81 0.43
C ILE A 425 19.69 5.94 1.95
N SER A 426 18.50 6.00 2.56
CA SER A 426 18.37 6.10 4.02
C SER A 426 19.02 4.91 4.74
N ARG A 427 18.87 3.69 4.18
CA ARG A 427 19.53 2.49 4.70
C ARG A 427 21.04 2.55 4.54
N LEU A 428 21.51 3.02 3.40
CA LEU A 428 22.93 3.16 3.11
C LEU A 428 23.60 4.15 4.08
N GLU A 429 22.95 5.27 4.36
CA GLU A 429 23.45 6.28 5.30
C GLU A 429 23.47 5.81 6.75
N ASP A 430 22.49 4.99 7.16
CA ASP A 430 22.38 4.51 8.54
C ASP A 430 23.32 3.34 8.84
N VAL A 431 23.31 2.31 8.00
CA VAL A 431 24.02 1.04 8.27
C VAL A 431 25.04 0.64 7.20
N GLY A 432 25.26 1.47 6.18
CA GLY A 432 26.26 1.20 5.14
C GLY A 432 25.89 0.07 4.18
N THR A 433 24.62 -0.33 4.12
CA THR A 433 24.17 -1.45 3.27
C THR A 433 23.07 -1.09 2.29
N VAL A 434 23.01 -1.83 1.17
CA VAL A 434 22.03 -1.67 0.09
C VAL A 434 21.31 -3.00 -0.16
N ASP A 435 20.00 -2.92 -0.38
CA ASP A 435 19.13 -4.05 -0.76
C ASP A 435 18.02 -3.56 -1.69
N VAL A 436 18.34 -3.36 -2.98
CA VAL A 436 17.37 -2.85 -3.96
C VAL A 436 16.26 -3.87 -4.20
N ARG A 437 16.63 -5.15 -4.40
CA ARG A 437 15.68 -6.23 -4.68
C ARG A 437 14.64 -6.37 -3.57
N GLY A 438 15.09 -6.58 -2.34
CA GLY A 438 14.19 -6.73 -1.19
C GLY A 438 13.39 -5.46 -0.92
N THR A 439 13.95 -4.27 -1.18
CA THR A 439 13.19 -3.02 -1.10
C THR A 439 12.05 -2.98 -2.11
N VAL A 440 12.31 -3.30 -3.39
CA VAL A 440 11.26 -3.33 -4.41
C VAL A 440 10.19 -4.38 -4.09
N GLU A 441 10.59 -5.58 -3.63
CA GLU A 441 9.66 -6.64 -3.24
C GLU A 441 8.72 -6.22 -2.09
N ARG A 442 9.25 -5.54 -1.06
CA ARG A 442 8.46 -5.01 0.06
C ARG A 442 7.55 -3.85 -0.36
N ILE A 443 8.01 -2.92 -1.19
CA ILE A 443 7.14 -1.86 -1.73
C ILE A 443 6.00 -2.50 -2.53
N ARG A 444 6.29 -3.54 -3.33
CA ARG A 444 5.29 -4.25 -4.13
C ARG A 444 4.26 -5.00 -3.30
N SER A 445 4.56 -5.42 -2.06
CA SER A 445 3.58 -6.04 -1.17
C SER A 445 2.62 -5.03 -0.54
N GLN A 446 2.98 -3.74 -0.53
CA GLN A 446 2.13 -2.65 -0.03
C GLN A 446 1.44 -1.89 -1.16
N ARG A 447 2.09 -1.73 -2.30
CA ARG A 447 1.57 -1.07 -3.50
C ARG A 447 1.86 -1.95 -4.71
N ALA A 448 0.84 -2.71 -5.12
CA ALA A 448 0.91 -3.68 -6.21
C ALA A 448 1.58 -3.10 -7.45
N TYR A 449 2.37 -3.91 -8.16
CA TYR A 449 3.01 -3.54 -9.42
C TYR A 449 4.06 -2.41 -9.38
N SER A 450 4.40 -1.86 -8.20
CA SER A 450 5.47 -0.86 -8.05
C SER A 450 6.79 -1.30 -8.72
N ILE A 451 7.41 -0.38 -9.46
CA ILE A 451 8.46 -0.64 -10.47
C ILE A 451 7.92 -1.55 -11.57
N GLN A 452 7.82 -1.03 -12.78
CA GLN A 452 7.10 -1.66 -13.87
C GLN A 452 7.98 -2.09 -15.03
N MET A 453 8.99 -1.28 -15.33
CA MET A 453 9.85 -1.48 -16.47
C MET A 453 11.24 -1.93 -15.98
N PRO A 454 11.88 -2.92 -16.64
CA PRO A 454 13.23 -3.36 -16.27
C PRO A 454 14.23 -2.19 -16.18
N GLU A 455 14.10 -1.21 -17.08
CA GLU A 455 14.95 -0.02 -17.11
C GLU A 455 14.84 0.83 -15.84
N GLN A 456 13.68 0.84 -15.16
CA GLN A 456 13.50 1.54 -13.88
C GLN A 456 14.20 0.80 -12.74
N TYR A 457 14.13 -0.54 -12.76
CA TYR A 457 14.83 -1.37 -11.78
C TYR A 457 16.34 -1.21 -11.93
N VAL A 458 16.85 -1.26 -13.18
CA VAL A 458 18.25 -0.96 -13.51
C VAL A 458 18.62 0.45 -13.06
N PHE A 459 17.79 1.45 -13.35
CA PHE A 459 18.02 2.83 -12.91
C PHE A 459 18.15 2.94 -11.39
N CYS A 460 17.35 2.25 -10.60
CA CYS A 460 17.50 2.25 -9.13
C CYS A 460 18.91 1.79 -8.71
N HIS A 461 19.50 0.81 -9.40
CA HIS A 461 20.86 0.34 -9.08
C HIS A 461 21.91 1.39 -9.46
N LEU A 462 21.86 1.88 -10.71
CA LEU A 462 22.82 2.86 -11.21
C LEU A 462 22.77 4.17 -10.43
N ALA A 463 21.57 4.63 -10.07
CA ALA A 463 21.37 5.83 -9.26
C ALA A 463 21.98 5.71 -7.85
N LEU A 464 21.94 4.53 -7.23
CA LEU A 464 22.58 4.31 -5.93
C LEU A 464 24.11 4.29 -6.03
N ILE A 465 24.66 3.78 -7.12
CA ILE A 465 26.10 3.85 -7.40
C ILE A 465 26.53 5.30 -7.61
N GLU A 466 25.76 6.06 -8.40
CA GLU A 466 25.99 7.48 -8.63
C GLU A 466 25.86 8.31 -7.34
N TYR A 467 24.91 7.95 -6.48
CA TYR A 467 24.80 8.50 -5.14
C TYR A 467 26.06 8.24 -4.30
N ALA A 468 26.50 6.98 -4.21
CA ALA A 468 27.69 6.60 -3.46
C ALA A 468 28.96 7.31 -3.96
N LEU A 469 29.12 7.47 -5.27
CA LEU A 469 30.18 8.27 -5.88
C LEU A 469 30.10 9.74 -5.44
N SER A 470 28.90 10.35 -5.53
CA SER A 470 28.70 11.75 -5.18
C SER A 470 29.02 12.05 -3.70
N LYS A 471 28.80 11.06 -2.82
CA LYS A 471 29.09 11.12 -1.39
C LYS A 471 30.50 10.65 -1.02
N GLN A 472 31.33 10.30 -2.01
CA GLN A 472 32.69 9.78 -1.81
C GLN A 472 32.74 8.52 -0.93
N LEU A 473 31.66 7.73 -0.92
CA LEU A 473 31.61 6.44 -0.22
C LEU A 473 32.42 5.37 -0.96
N ILE A 474 32.66 5.58 -2.25
CA ILE A 474 33.53 4.75 -3.10
C ILE A 474 34.45 5.65 -3.92
N PRO A 475 35.74 5.28 -4.11
CA PRO A 475 36.74 6.16 -4.70
C PRO A 475 36.66 6.24 -6.24
N HIS A 476 36.24 5.15 -6.88
CA HIS A 476 36.08 5.04 -8.33
C HIS A 476 35.10 3.91 -8.63
N VAL A 477 34.38 4.03 -9.73
CA VAL A 477 33.49 2.97 -10.23
C VAL A 477 33.88 2.66 -11.67
N ASP A 478 34.22 1.41 -11.91
CA ASP A 478 34.38 0.88 -13.26
C ASP A 478 33.20 -0.04 -13.59
N LEU A 479 32.29 0.47 -14.43
CA LEU A 479 31.17 -0.28 -15.00
C LEU A 479 31.46 -0.70 -16.45
N ALA A 480 32.74 -0.76 -16.87
CA ALA A 480 33.10 -1.32 -18.17
C ALA A 480 32.46 -2.71 -18.34
N GLY A 481 31.77 -2.92 -19.46
CA GLY A 481 31.05 -4.16 -19.76
C GLY A 481 29.63 -4.25 -19.21
N PHE A 482 29.11 -3.25 -18.49
CA PHE A 482 27.74 -3.28 -17.97
C PHE A 482 26.66 -3.46 -19.06
N GLU A 483 26.86 -2.81 -20.21
CA GLU A 483 25.97 -2.93 -21.38
C GLU A 483 26.25 -4.20 -22.22
N ASN A 484 27.46 -4.77 -22.17
CA ASN A 484 27.96 -5.72 -23.18
C ASN A 484 27.75 -7.22 -22.89
N LEU A 485 27.16 -7.60 -21.75
CA LEU A 485 26.92 -9.03 -21.45
C LEU A 485 25.74 -9.64 -22.24
N ALA A 486 25.14 -8.90 -23.18
CA ALA A 486 24.05 -9.39 -24.04
C ALA A 486 24.51 -9.79 -25.45
N ASP A 487 25.72 -9.40 -25.89
CA ASP A 487 26.13 -9.54 -27.30
C ASP A 487 27.09 -10.71 -27.57
N ASP A 488 27.61 -11.40 -26.54
CA ASP A 488 28.63 -12.46 -26.68
C ASP A 488 28.07 -13.91 -26.75
N GLU A 489 26.75 -14.13 -26.78
CA GLU A 489 26.15 -15.48 -26.95
C GLU A 489 25.56 -15.75 -28.36
N SER A 490 26.01 -15.01 -29.38
CA SER A 490 25.69 -15.33 -30.78
C SER A 490 26.93 -15.36 -31.67
N GLU A 491 27.74 -16.41 -31.52
CA GLU A 491 28.57 -16.95 -32.60
C GLU A 491 28.38 -18.47 -32.75
#